data_AF-A0A7S0DXZ4-F1
#
_entry.id   AF-A0A7S0DXZ4-F1
#
_cell.length_a   1.000
_cell.length_b   1.000
_cell.length_c   1.000
_cell.angle_alpha   90.00
_cell.angle_beta   90.00
_cell.angle_gamma   90.00
#
_symmetry.space_group_name_H-M   'P 1'
#
loop_
_entity.id
_entity.type
_entity.pdbx_description
1 polymer ?
#
loop_
_entity_poly.entity_id
_entity_poly.type
_entity_poly.pdbx_seq_one_letter_code
_entity_poly.pdbx_strand_id
1 'polypeptide(L)'
;RSKNTVEELKQNLMRRNEQITTLQARMEEAERAKEGLLGHINQLLARAQQESSKGDQQQNSERVTASKELAKNKRDDHDLYSIGVKFEHDSSGFYKVCKVSPKMTSTRGGKAQVGDTLLMVEGQSVFGFTADQLFDALCGDQSSWLVLGLRRIDSNG
;
A
#
# COMPACT_ATOMS: atom_id res chain seq x y z
N ARG A 1 -58.03 19.68 -8.24
CA ARG A 1 -56.78 19.90 -7.48
C ARG A 1 -55.61 18.97 -7.90
N SER A 2 -55.78 18.01 -8.82
CA SER A 2 -54.74 17.01 -9.14
C SER A 2 -53.78 17.34 -10.31
N LYS A 3 -53.96 18.49 -11.00
CA LYS A 3 -53.13 18.83 -12.16
C LYS A 3 -51.77 19.45 -11.79
N ASN A 4 -51.67 20.11 -10.63
CA ASN A 4 -50.41 20.71 -10.16
C ASN A 4 -49.37 19.65 -9.75
N THR A 5 -49.80 18.58 -9.12
CA THR A 5 -48.89 17.53 -8.61
C THR A 5 -48.24 16.72 -9.73
N VAL A 6 -48.92 16.55 -10.86
CA VAL A 6 -48.36 15.84 -12.03
C VAL A 6 -47.29 16.67 -12.73
N GLU A 7 -47.51 17.99 -12.88
CA GLU A 7 -46.52 18.88 -13.50
C GLU A 7 -45.28 19.08 -12.62
N GLU A 8 -45.45 19.18 -11.30
CA GLU A 8 -44.31 19.21 -10.37
C GLU A 8 -43.48 17.93 -10.44
N LEU A 9 -44.13 16.76 -10.52
CA LEU A 9 -43.43 15.48 -10.66
C LEU A 9 -42.68 15.40 -11.99
N LYS A 10 -43.29 15.86 -13.09
CA LYS A 10 -42.67 15.92 -14.41
C LYS A 10 -41.44 16.82 -14.42
N GLN A 11 -41.51 18.00 -13.80
CA GLN A 11 -40.36 18.90 -13.68
C GLN A 11 -39.23 18.30 -12.83
N ASN A 12 -39.57 17.61 -11.73
CA ASN A 12 -38.58 16.94 -10.90
C ASN A 12 -37.87 15.82 -11.67
N LEU A 13 -38.63 15.02 -12.41
CA LEU A 13 -38.12 13.93 -13.23
C LEU A 13 -37.22 14.45 -14.37
N MET A 14 -37.57 15.59 -14.97
CA MET A 14 -36.75 16.26 -15.97
C MET A 14 -35.41 16.72 -15.41
N ARG A 15 -35.39 17.39 -14.25
CA ARG A 15 -34.14 17.78 -13.57
C ARG A 15 -33.27 16.58 -13.19
N ARG A 16 -33.87 15.49 -12.71
CA ARG A 16 -33.13 14.26 -12.39
C ARG A 16 -32.53 13.63 -13.63
N ASN A 17 -33.25 13.60 -14.75
CA ASN A 17 -32.72 13.11 -16.01
C ASN A 17 -31.53 13.95 -16.50
N GLU A 18 -31.61 15.27 -16.39
CA GLU A 18 -30.47 16.16 -16.71
C GLU A 18 -29.26 15.88 -15.82
N GLN A 19 -29.48 15.66 -14.52
CA GLN A 19 -28.42 15.29 -13.58
C GLN A 19 -27.79 13.94 -13.93
N ILE A 20 -28.60 12.94 -14.29
CA ILE A 20 -28.11 11.61 -14.71
C ILE A 20 -27.23 11.75 -15.96
N THR A 21 -27.68 12.48 -16.97
CA THR A 21 -26.89 12.73 -18.20
C THR A 21 -25.56 13.40 -17.88
N THR A 22 -25.57 14.40 -16.98
CA THR A 22 -24.35 15.11 -16.57
C THR A 22 -23.37 14.17 -15.85
N LEU A 23 -23.88 13.30 -14.97
CA LEU A 23 -23.06 12.32 -14.27
C LEU A 23 -22.46 11.29 -15.23
N GLN A 24 -23.24 10.80 -16.19
CA GLN A 24 -22.75 9.87 -17.22
C GLN A 24 -21.60 10.47 -18.03
N ALA A 25 -21.72 11.73 -18.47
CA ALA A 25 -20.66 12.41 -19.20
C ALA A 25 -19.36 12.53 -18.38
N ARG A 26 -19.47 12.86 -17.08
CA ARG A 26 -18.30 12.95 -16.18
C ARG A 26 -17.67 11.59 -15.92
N MET A 27 -18.47 10.53 -15.82
CA MET A 27 -17.96 9.17 -15.69
C MET A 27 -17.20 8.74 -16.95
N GLU A 28 -17.73 9.00 -18.13
CA GLU A 28 -17.07 8.67 -19.40
C GLU A 28 -15.74 9.44 -19.57
N GLU A 29 -15.70 10.71 -19.19
CA GLU A 29 -14.46 11.51 -19.19
C GLU A 29 -13.42 10.93 -18.22
N ALA A 30 -13.84 10.53 -17.01
CA ALA A 30 -12.97 9.90 -16.04
C ALA A 30 -12.44 8.54 -16.52
N GLU A 31 -13.25 7.75 -17.23
CA GLU A 31 -12.83 6.48 -17.83
C GLU A 31 -11.78 6.69 -18.93
N ARG A 32 -11.97 7.66 -19.83
CA ARG A 32 -10.94 8.01 -20.83
C ARG A 32 -9.63 8.47 -20.19
N ALA A 33 -9.70 9.27 -19.13
CA ALA A 33 -8.51 9.70 -18.40
C ALA A 33 -7.78 8.51 -17.76
N LYS A 34 -8.52 7.57 -17.16
CA LYS A 34 -7.97 6.34 -16.59
C LYS A 34 -7.28 5.47 -17.64
N GLU A 35 -7.89 5.29 -18.81
CA GLU A 35 -7.30 4.53 -19.91
C GLU A 35 -5.99 5.14 -20.41
N GLY A 36 -5.93 6.47 -20.51
CA GLY A 36 -4.70 7.19 -20.86
C GLY A 36 -3.55 6.94 -19.87
N LEU A 37 -3.85 6.96 -18.57
CA LEU A 37 -2.87 6.66 -17.52
C LEU A 37 -2.40 5.21 -17.57
N LEU A 38 -3.29 4.25 -17.76
CA LEU A 38 -2.93 2.83 -17.91
C LEU A 38 -2.04 2.59 -19.13
N GLY A 39 -2.33 3.25 -20.26
CA GLY A 39 -1.48 3.22 -21.44
C GLY A 39 -0.07 3.75 -21.15
N HIS A 40 0.04 4.84 -20.39
CA HIS A 40 1.33 5.41 -19.99
C HIS A 40 2.12 4.46 -19.08
N ILE A 41 1.47 3.82 -18.10
CA ILE A 41 2.10 2.84 -17.21
C ILE A 41 2.65 1.65 -18.00
N ASN A 42 1.87 1.11 -18.95
CA ASN A 42 2.32 0.00 -19.78
C ASN A 42 3.52 0.39 -20.67
N GLN A 43 3.57 1.62 -21.18
CA GLN A 43 4.73 2.12 -21.92
C GLN A 43 5.98 2.23 -21.04
N LEU A 44 5.84 2.69 -19.80
CA LEU A 44 6.96 2.77 -18.85
C LEU A 44 7.49 1.36 -18.49
N LEU A 45 6.59 0.41 -18.25
CA LEU A 45 6.95 -0.98 -17.98
C LEU A 45 7.70 -1.62 -19.16
N ALA A 46 7.24 -1.39 -20.38
CA ALA A 46 7.90 -1.92 -21.59
C ALA A 46 9.31 -1.33 -21.77
N ARG A 47 9.52 -0.05 -21.45
CA ARG A 47 10.85 0.59 -21.49
C ARG A 47 11.80 0.00 -20.45
N ALA A 48 11.34 -0.14 -19.21
CA ALA A 48 12.16 -0.72 -18.14
C ALA A 48 12.64 -2.15 -18.47
N GLN A 49 11.77 -2.97 -19.07
CA GLN A 49 12.14 -4.35 -19.47
C GLN A 49 13.19 -4.39 -20.61
N GLN A 50 13.17 -3.41 -21.51
CA GLN A 50 14.17 -3.33 -22.59
C GLN A 50 15.54 -2.85 -22.09
N GLU A 51 15.57 -1.98 -21.07
CA GLU A 51 16.82 -1.52 -20.45
C GLU A 51 17.53 -2.63 -19.68
N SER A 52 16.79 -3.58 -19.09
CA SER A 52 17.37 -4.76 -18.43
C SER A 52 18.05 -5.75 -19.39
N SER A 53 17.82 -5.66 -20.70
CA SER A 53 18.37 -6.61 -21.70
C SER A 53 19.67 -6.13 -22.38
N LYS A 54 20.21 -4.95 -22.04
CA LYS A 54 21.41 -4.37 -22.68
C LYS A 54 22.68 -4.35 -21.80
N GLY A 55 22.66 -5.00 -20.63
CA GLY A 55 23.75 -4.94 -19.64
C GLY A 55 24.79 -6.07 -19.63
N ASP A 56 24.53 -7.22 -20.25
CA ASP A 56 25.33 -8.43 -20.02
C ASP A 56 26.25 -8.83 -21.19
N GLN A 57 27.33 -8.08 -21.43
CA GLN A 57 28.52 -8.63 -22.09
C GLN A 57 29.79 -7.93 -21.60
N GLN A 58 30.42 -8.42 -20.50
CA GLN A 58 31.85 -8.77 -20.51
C GLN A 58 32.38 -9.36 -19.18
N GLN A 59 33.13 -10.46 -19.34
CA GLN A 59 34.10 -11.14 -18.46
C GLN A 59 33.52 -12.12 -17.40
N ASN A 60 33.43 -13.44 -17.64
CA ASN A 60 34.41 -14.51 -17.96
C ASN A 60 34.84 -15.31 -16.70
N SER A 61 34.50 -16.61 -16.72
CA SER A 61 35.19 -17.82 -16.17
C SER A 61 35.71 -17.80 -14.72
N GLU A 62 35.58 -18.84 -13.88
CA GLU A 62 35.34 -20.27 -14.08
C GLU A 62 35.09 -20.93 -12.71
N ARG A 63 34.21 -21.95 -12.68
CA ARG A 63 34.19 -23.17 -11.82
C ARG A 63 34.51 -23.03 -10.30
N VAL A 64 33.68 -23.52 -9.37
CA VAL A 64 33.56 -24.95 -9.02
C VAL A 64 32.41 -25.12 -7.99
N THR A 65 31.46 -26.00 -8.36
CA THR A 65 30.57 -26.88 -7.54
C THR A 65 29.62 -26.34 -6.44
N ALA A 66 28.34 -26.45 -6.76
CA ALA A 66 27.33 -27.24 -6.04
C ALA A 66 26.95 -26.84 -4.59
N SER A 67 25.85 -26.08 -4.52
CA SER A 67 24.59 -26.48 -3.87
C SER A 67 24.11 -25.53 -2.76
N LYS A 68 22.94 -24.92 -3.06
CA LYS A 68 21.92 -24.44 -2.14
C LYS A 68 22.00 -22.97 -1.67
N GLU A 69 22.00 -22.04 -2.62
CA GLU A 69 21.45 -20.69 -2.40
C GLU A 69 20.56 -20.30 -3.59
N LEU A 70 19.23 -20.37 -3.39
CA LEU A 70 18.22 -19.75 -4.24
C LEU A 70 17.40 -18.84 -3.32
N ALA A 71 17.17 -17.56 -3.58
CA ALA A 71 17.69 -16.65 -4.58
C ALA A 71 17.51 -15.26 -3.94
N LYS A 72 18.59 -14.63 -3.46
CA LYS A 72 18.57 -13.20 -3.16
C LYS A 72 18.64 -12.48 -4.50
N ASN A 73 17.47 -12.17 -5.07
CA ASN A 73 17.37 -11.08 -6.03
C ASN A 73 18.02 -9.86 -5.37
N LYS A 74 19.18 -9.44 -5.91
CA LYS A 74 19.79 -8.15 -5.61
C LYS A 74 18.79 -7.07 -6.05
N ARG A 75 17.87 -6.72 -5.15
CA ARG A 75 17.25 -5.39 -5.13
C ARG A 75 18.37 -4.44 -4.73
N ASP A 76 18.46 -3.30 -5.40
CA ASP A 76 19.43 -2.25 -5.14
C ASP A 76 19.61 -2.06 -3.62
N ASP A 77 20.87 -2.08 -3.18
CA ASP A 77 21.31 -1.96 -1.78
C ASP A 77 21.08 -0.53 -1.30
N HIS A 78 19.81 -0.13 -1.24
CA HIS A 78 19.39 1.02 -0.45
C HIS A 78 19.28 0.55 0.99
N ASP A 79 19.98 1.23 1.89
CA ASP A 79 19.85 1.02 3.34
C ASP A 79 18.36 1.14 3.72
N LEU A 80 17.69 0.02 3.94
CA LEU A 80 16.31 -0.01 4.42
C LEU A 80 16.30 0.29 5.92
N TYR A 81 15.57 1.35 6.30
CA TYR A 81 15.41 1.74 7.69
C TYR A 81 14.10 1.20 8.24
N SER A 82 14.18 0.53 9.39
CA SER A 82 13.00 0.06 10.12
C SER A 82 12.59 1.07 11.20
N ILE A 83 11.32 1.01 11.59
CA ILE A 83 10.76 1.85 12.66
C ILE A 83 11.18 1.42 14.07
N GLY A 84 12.04 0.41 14.25
CA GLY A 84 12.51 0.00 15.58
C GLY A 84 11.43 -0.58 16.50
N VAL A 85 10.37 -1.17 15.94
CA VAL A 85 9.33 -1.92 16.67
C VAL A 85 9.39 -3.38 16.25
N LYS A 86 9.36 -4.28 17.22
CA LYS A 86 9.27 -5.72 16.98
C LYS A 86 7.83 -6.16 17.17
N PHE A 87 7.34 -6.92 16.19
CA PHE A 87 6.03 -7.52 16.21
C PHE A 87 6.14 -9.04 16.36
N GLU A 88 5.12 -9.64 16.97
CA GLU A 88 4.93 -11.08 17.08
C GLU A 88 3.57 -11.45 16.51
N HIS A 89 3.54 -12.50 15.70
CA HIS A 89 2.31 -12.98 15.09
C HIS A 89 1.47 -13.75 16.12
N ASP A 90 0.23 -13.32 16.32
CA ASP A 90 -0.72 -13.95 17.21
C ASP A 90 -1.52 -15.04 16.47
N SER A 91 -1.99 -16.02 17.23
CA SER A 91 -2.91 -17.07 16.80
C SER A 91 -4.20 -16.54 16.13
N SER A 92 -4.56 -15.28 16.41
CA SER A 92 -5.69 -14.57 15.84
C SER A 92 -5.45 -14.00 14.43
N GLY A 93 -4.24 -14.12 13.87
CA GLY A 93 -3.88 -13.58 12.56
C GLY A 93 -3.48 -12.11 12.56
N PHE A 94 -3.24 -11.54 13.74
CA PHE A 94 -2.77 -10.17 13.94
C PHE A 94 -1.35 -10.12 14.48
N TYR A 95 -0.73 -8.94 14.41
CA TYR A 95 0.61 -8.70 14.93
C TYR A 95 0.55 -7.89 16.22
N LYS A 96 1.19 -8.37 17.29
CA LYS A 96 1.30 -7.67 18.58
C LYS A 96 2.68 -7.06 18.75
N VAL A 97 2.74 -5.85 19.28
CA VAL A 97 4.00 -5.20 19.63
C VAL A 97 4.61 -5.93 20.82
N CYS A 98 5.75 -6.58 20.65
CA CYS A 98 6.47 -7.24 21.74
C CYS A 98 7.65 -6.42 22.26
N LYS A 99 8.21 -5.53 21.43
CA LYS A 99 9.31 -4.66 21.83
C LYS A 99 9.29 -3.35 21.07
N VAL A 100 9.56 -2.25 21.78
CA VAL A 100 9.75 -0.92 21.20
C VAL A 100 11.17 -0.45 21.52
N SER A 101 11.89 0.02 20.51
CA SER A 101 13.24 0.57 20.70
C SER A 101 13.17 1.89 21.49
N PRO A 102 14.08 2.13 22.46
CA PRO A 102 14.14 3.40 23.20
C PRO A 102 14.34 4.64 22.31
N LYS A 103 14.88 4.44 21.10
CA LYS A 103 15.09 5.51 20.10
C LYS A 103 13.77 6.00 19.48
N MET A 104 12.71 5.19 19.52
CA MET A 104 11.36 5.54 19.02
C MET A 104 10.57 6.38 20.01
N THR A 105 10.73 6.11 21.31
CA THR A 105 9.86 6.66 22.36
C THR A 105 10.16 8.12 22.71
N SER A 106 11.28 8.67 22.24
CA SER A 106 11.90 9.83 22.89
C SER A 106 11.87 11.14 22.12
N THR A 107 11.42 11.24 20.86
CA THR A 107 11.37 12.60 20.22
C THR A 107 10.50 12.80 18.98
N ARG A 108 10.18 11.78 18.15
CA ARG A 108 9.67 12.04 16.78
C ARG A 108 8.36 11.40 16.35
N GLY A 109 7.66 10.71 17.24
CA GLY A 109 6.29 10.28 16.98
C GLY A 109 6.14 8.77 16.97
N GLY A 110 5.28 8.32 17.86
CA GLY A 110 4.95 6.92 18.03
C GLY A 110 4.64 6.63 19.48
N LYS A 111 3.35 6.64 19.84
CA LYS A 111 2.88 6.22 21.17
C LYS A 111 2.86 4.69 21.31
N ALA A 112 3.36 3.92 20.34
CA ALA A 112 3.29 2.45 20.34
C ALA A 112 3.84 1.87 21.64
N GLN A 113 3.06 0.99 22.26
CA GLN A 113 3.39 0.32 23.51
C GLN A 113 3.43 -1.19 23.30
N VAL A 114 4.24 -1.86 24.12
CA VAL A 114 4.23 -3.32 24.19
C VAL A 114 2.82 -3.78 24.56
N GLY A 115 2.29 -4.74 23.81
CA GLY A 115 0.91 -5.23 23.92
C GLY A 115 -0.07 -4.61 22.91
N ASP A 116 0.26 -3.48 22.29
CA ASP A 116 -0.58 -2.90 21.23
C ASP A 116 -0.71 -3.89 20.06
N THR A 117 -1.89 -3.95 19.43
CA THR A 117 -2.14 -4.79 18.25
C THR A 117 -2.08 -3.94 16.99
N LEU A 118 -1.27 -4.33 16.02
CA LEU A 118 -1.20 -3.70 14.70
C LEU A 118 -2.38 -4.14 13.84
N LEU A 119 -3.15 -3.16 13.37
CA LEU A 119 -4.30 -3.35 12.50
C LEU A 119 -4.01 -2.89 11.08
N MET A 120 -3.26 -1.78 10.93
CA MET A 120 -3.04 -1.16 9.62
C MET A 120 -1.64 -0.55 9.49
N VAL A 121 -1.13 -0.53 8.26
CA VAL A 121 0.05 0.23 7.83
C VAL A 121 -0.33 1.01 6.58
N GLU A 122 -0.11 2.33 6.55
CA GLU A 122 -0.47 3.20 5.41
C GLU A 122 -1.94 3.05 4.95
N GLY A 123 -2.85 2.85 5.91
CA GLY A 123 -4.27 2.64 5.63
C GLY A 123 -4.64 1.25 5.08
N GLN A 124 -3.67 0.34 4.92
CA GLN A 124 -3.91 -1.05 4.52
C GLN A 124 -3.99 -1.97 5.74
N SER A 125 -4.99 -2.85 5.77
CA SER A 125 -5.11 -3.88 6.81
C SER A 125 -3.95 -4.87 6.73
N VAL A 126 -3.30 -5.15 7.86
CA VAL A 126 -2.22 -6.14 7.96
C VAL A 126 -2.72 -7.56 8.29
N PHE A 127 -4.04 -7.75 8.34
CA PHE A 127 -4.61 -9.05 8.68
C PHE A 127 -4.20 -10.10 7.65
N GLY A 128 -3.59 -11.19 8.12
CA GLY A 128 -3.10 -12.28 7.25
C GLY A 128 -1.81 -11.97 6.48
N PHE A 129 -1.14 -10.85 6.78
CA PHE A 129 0.18 -10.58 6.20
C PHE A 129 1.18 -11.64 6.66
N THR A 130 2.07 -12.05 5.77
CA THR A 130 3.27 -12.82 6.16
C THR A 130 4.29 -11.91 6.85
N ALA A 131 5.26 -12.50 7.55
CA ALA A 131 6.32 -11.74 8.20
C ALA A 131 7.11 -10.89 7.19
N ASP A 132 7.35 -11.40 5.98
CA ASP A 132 8.06 -10.69 4.92
C ASP A 132 7.23 -9.52 4.38
N GLN A 133 5.93 -9.71 4.16
CA GLN A 133 5.02 -8.63 3.72
C GLN A 133 4.94 -7.52 4.76
N LEU A 134 4.90 -7.88 6.04
CA LEU A 134 4.91 -6.91 7.12
C LEU A 134 6.26 -6.17 7.17
N PHE A 135 7.38 -6.87 7.01
CA PHE A 135 8.69 -6.25 6.98
C PHE A 135 8.83 -5.24 5.83
N ASP A 136 8.43 -5.63 4.62
CA ASP A 136 8.44 -4.75 3.45
C ASP A 136 7.54 -3.52 3.64
N ALA A 137 6.42 -3.64 4.37
CA ALA A 137 5.53 -2.51 4.66
C ALA A 137 6.05 -1.58 5.78
N LEU A 138 6.90 -2.07 6.68
CA LEU A 138 7.42 -1.32 7.83
C LEU A 138 8.79 -0.67 7.57
N CYS A 139 9.47 -1.11 6.52
CA CYS A 139 10.79 -0.61 6.13
C CYS A 139 10.65 0.38 4.99
N GLY A 140 11.49 1.42 5.01
CA GLY A 140 11.51 2.43 3.96
C GLY A 140 12.77 3.28 4.01
N ASP A 141 12.73 4.38 3.27
CA ASP A 141 13.86 5.30 3.17
C ASP A 141 14.15 6.00 4.50
N GLN A 142 15.42 6.38 4.68
CA GLN A 142 15.80 7.20 5.82
C GLN A 142 15.00 8.51 5.83
N SER A 143 14.51 8.89 7.01
CA SER A 143 13.71 10.13 7.20
C SER A 143 12.35 10.13 6.51
N SER A 144 11.87 9.00 6.00
CA SER A 144 10.46 8.80 5.65
C SER A 144 9.60 8.72 6.93
N TRP A 145 8.27 8.84 6.76
CA TRP A 145 7.29 8.69 7.83
C TRP A 145 6.30 7.60 7.45
N LEU A 146 5.80 6.89 8.47
CA LEU A 146 4.90 5.77 8.32
C LEU A 146 3.72 5.93 9.27
N VAL A 147 2.50 5.70 8.79
CA VAL A 147 1.27 5.75 9.58
C VAL A 147 0.86 4.34 9.99
N LEU A 148 0.75 4.11 11.29
CA LEU A 148 0.31 2.85 11.88
C LEU A 148 -1.07 2.98 12.53
N GLY A 149 -1.96 2.05 12.21
CA GLY A 149 -3.20 1.82 12.95
C GLY A 149 -2.96 0.82 14.07
N LEU A 150 -2.87 1.29 15.31
CA LEU A 150 -2.67 0.45 16.50
C LEU A 150 -3.93 0.42 17.37
N ARG A 151 -4.30 -0.76 17.86
CA ARG A 151 -5.28 -0.93 18.94
C ARG A 151 -4.53 -1.06 20.25
N ARG A 152 -4.81 -0.14 21.19
CA ARG A 152 -4.29 -0.21 22.55
C ARG A 152 -4.85 -1.43 23.27
N ILE A 153 -4.03 -2.07 24.09
CA ILE A 153 -4.56 -2.97 25.10
C ILE A 153 -5.27 -2.11 26.15
N ASP A 154 -6.57 -2.31 26.33
CA ASP A 154 -7.28 -1.66 27.42
C ASP A 154 -6.73 -2.24 28.72
N SER A 155 -6.23 -1.38 29.63
CA SER A 155 -5.64 -1.80 30.91
C SER A 155 -6.63 -2.41 31.91
N ASN A 156 -7.77 -2.93 31.46
CA ASN A 156 -8.75 -3.62 32.31
C ASN A 156 -8.57 -5.14 32.16
N GLY A 157 -7.56 -5.65 32.86
CA GLY A 157 -7.51 -7.02 33.36
C GLY A 157 -7.91 -7.03 34.82
#